data_AF-A0A3C1WMC2-F1
#
_entry.id   AF-A0A3C1WMC2-F1
#
_cell.length_a   1.000
_cell.length_b   1.000
_cell.length_c   1.000
_cell.angle_alpha   90.00
_cell.angle_beta   90.00
_cell.angle_gamma   90.00
#
_symmetry.space_group_name_H-M   'P 1'
#
loop_
_entity.id
_entity.type
_entity.pdbx_description
1 polymer ?
#
loop_
_entity_poly.entity_id
_entity_poly.type
_entity_poly.pdbx_seq_one_letter_code
_entity_poly.pdbx_strand_id
1 'polypeptide(L)' 'MTRVLRIINRLNLGGPTFNVAYLTKYLAPEFETLLVSGMIDESEESSEYIAKELGIEPLYIPEMYRDI' A
#
# COMPACT_ATOMS: atom_id res chain seq x y z
N MET A 1 -11.50 -12.74 14.37
CA MET A 1 -10.27 -12.18 13.79
C MET A 1 -10.54 -10.71 13.51
N THR A 2 -9.67 -9.80 13.97
CA THR A 2 -9.88 -8.36 13.79
C THR A 2 -9.41 -7.96 12.40
N ARG A 3 -10.20 -7.15 11.69
CA ARG A 3 -9.87 -6.67 10.34
C ARG A 3 -9.18 -5.32 10.41
N VAL A 4 -8.07 -5.16 9.68
CA VAL A 4 -7.27 -3.94 9.63
C VAL A 4 -7.20 -3.45 8.19
N LEU A 5 -7.86 -2.33 7.92
CA LEU A 5 -7.75 -1.61 6.66
C LEU A 5 -6.63 -0.58 6.76
N ARG A 6 -5.70 -0.59 5.80
CA ARG A 6 -4.66 0.44 5.67
C ARG A 6 -4.88 1.18 4.36
N ILE A 7 -5.02 2.49 4.43
CA ILE A 7 -5.19 3.35 3.25
C ILE A 7 -3.96 4.25 3.16
N ILE A 8 -3.29 4.24 2.01
CA ILE A 8 -2.19 5.15 1.69
C ILE A 8 -2.53 5.89 0.40
N ASN A 9 -2.14 7.17 0.30
CA ASN A 9 -2.50 7.98 -0.87
C ASN A 9 -1.87 7.44 -2.17
N ARG A 10 -0.64 6.92 -2.12
CA ARG A 10 0.06 6.27 -3.24
C ARG A 10 1.29 5.52 -2.74
N LEU A 11 1.80 4.56 -3.51
CA LEU A 11 3.01 3.78 -3.21
C LEU A 11 4.25 4.45 -3.80
N ASN A 12 4.57 5.65 -3.33
CA ASN A 12 5.77 6.39 -3.74
C ASN A 12 7.02 5.95 -2.95
N LEU A 13 8.19 6.44 -3.37
CA LEU A 13 9.43 6.14 -2.67
C LEU A 13 9.47 6.71 -1.25
N GLY A 14 9.78 5.83 -0.29
CA GLY A 14 10.17 6.22 1.06
C GLY A 14 9.57 5.35 2.17
N GLY A 15 9.85 5.79 3.40
CA GLY A 15 9.43 5.12 4.64
C GLY A 15 7.93 4.80 4.76
N PRO A 16 6.99 5.64 4.27
CA PRO A 16 5.56 5.32 4.33
C PRO A 16 5.20 4.02 3.60
N THR A 17 5.78 3.76 2.42
CA THR A 17 5.50 2.53 1.66
C THR A 17 6.00 1.29 2.41
N PHE A 18 7.18 1.34 3.01
CA PHE A 18 7.68 0.26 3.88
C PHE A 18 6.77 0.04 5.10
N ASN A 19 6.32 1.12 5.75
CA ASN A 19 5.45 1.01 6.92
C ASN A 19 4.14 0.28 6.60
N VAL A 20 3.45 0.68 5.53
CA VAL A 20 2.16 0.07 5.18
C VAL A 20 2.34 -1.34 4.63
N ALA A 21 3.39 -1.60 3.86
CA ALA A 21 3.64 -2.93 3.30
C ALA A 21 4.00 -3.95 4.41
N TYR A 22 4.95 -3.61 5.29
CA TYR A 22 5.35 -4.50 6.38
C TYR A 22 4.21 -4.79 7.35
N LEU A 23 3.44 -3.77 7.75
CA LEU A 23 2.31 -4.00 8.66
C LEU A 23 1.16 -4.73 7.98
N THR A 24 1.02 -4.67 6.65
CA THR A 24 0.06 -5.50 5.92
C THR A 24 0.49 -6.97 5.93
N LYS A 25 1.79 -7.26 5.71
CA LYS A 25 2.32 -8.63 5.67
C LYS A 25 2.37 -9.30 7.04
N TYR A 26 2.93 -8.59 8.02
CA TYR A 26 3.41 -9.20 9.26
C TYR A 26 2.43 -9.10 10.44
N LEU A 27 1.24 -8.53 10.24
CA LEU A 27 0.14 -8.62 11.21
C LEU A 27 -0.69 -9.91 11.06
N ALA A 28 -0.44 -10.70 10.02
CA ALA A 28 -1.02 -12.03 9.88
C ALA A 28 -0.23 -13.08 10.71
N PRO A 29 -0.89 -14.09 11.30
CA PRO A 29 -2.30 -14.44 11.13
C PRO A 29 -3.28 -13.80 12.14
N GLU A 30 -2.80 -13.01 13.11
CA GLU A 30 -3.65 -12.43 14.16
C GLU A 30 -4.71 -11.46 13.62
N PHE A 31 -4.36 -10.75 12.55
CA PHE A 31 -5.23 -9.80 11.86
C PHE A 31 -5.41 -10.19 10.40
N GLU A 32 -6.63 -9.97 9.90
CA GLU A 32 -6.92 -9.97 8.48
C GLU A 32 -6.65 -8.55 7.95
N THR A 33 -5.71 -8.42 7.01
CA THR A 33 -5.23 -7.13 6.53
C THR A 33 -5.64 -6.87 5.08
N LEU A 34 -5.96 -5.61 4.77
CA LEU A 34 -6.14 -5.12 3.40
C LEU A 34 -5.39 -3.80 3.24
N LEU A 35 -4.56 -3.71 2.21
CA LEU A 35 -3.92 -2.47 1.78
C LEU A 35 -4.70 -1.86 0.63
N VAL A 36 -5.08 -0.59 0.78
CA VAL A 36 -5.69 0.24 -0.26
C VAL A 36 -4.70 1.35 -0.61
N SER A 37 -4.42 1.52 -1.89
CA SER A 37 -3.55 2.58 -2.40
C SER A 37 -4.26 3.42 -3.45
N GLY A 38 -3.84 4.67 -3.60
CA GLY A 38 -4.18 5.45 -4.79
C GLY A 38 -3.17 5.20 -5.89
N MET A 39 -3.35 5.89 -7.01
CA MET A 39 -2.51 5.74 -8.20
C MET A 39 -1.20 6.51 -8.02
N ILE A 40 -0.11 5.93 -8.53
CA ILE A 40 1.14 6.67 -8.74
C ILE A 40 1.05 7.47 -10.03
N ASP A 41 1.63 8.66 -10.04
CA ASP A 41 1.82 9.44 -11.27
C ASP A 41 2.95 8.80 -12.11
N GLU A 42 2.83 8.75 -13.43
CA GLU A 42 3.87 8.20 -14.32
C GLU A 42 5.22 8.92 -14.18
N SER A 43 5.21 10.16 -13.66
CA SER A 43 6.41 10.95 -13.36
C SER A 43 7.08 10.63 -12.02
N GLU A 44 6.44 9.84 -11.13
CA GLU A 44 6.98 9.49 -9.82
C GLU A 44 7.69 8.12 -9.84
N GLU A 45 8.79 8.00 -9.09
CA GLU A 45 9.43 6.70 -8.87
C GLU A 45 8.54 5.81 -7.96
N SER A 46 8.24 4.60 -8.43
CA SER A 46 7.33 3.67 -7.77
C SER A 46 8.02 2.71 -6.80
N SER A 47 7.41 2.54 -5.62
CA SER A 47 7.76 1.52 -4.63
C SER A 47 6.79 0.34 -4.63
N GLU A 48 5.99 0.17 -5.68
CA GLU A 48 5.09 -0.99 -5.83
C GLU A 48 5.82 -2.33 -5.78
N TYR A 49 7.10 -2.35 -6.18
CA TYR A 49 7.93 -3.55 -6.08
C TYR A 49 7.99 -4.10 -4.66
N ILE A 50 7.95 -3.24 -3.62
CA ILE A 50 7.98 -3.65 -2.21
C ILE A 50 6.72 -4.45 -1.86
N ALA A 51 5.54 -3.96 -2.26
CA ALA A 51 4.28 -4.68 -2.04
C ALA A 51 4.31 -6.03 -2.78
N LYS A 52 4.79 -6.04 -4.03
CA LYS A 52 4.92 -7.25 -4.85
C LYS A 52 5.87 -8.28 -4.24
N GLU A 53 7.05 -7.87 -3.78
CA GLU A 53 8.05 -8.75 -3.14
C GLU A 53 7.52 -9.39 -1.85
N LEU A 54 6.66 -8.67 -1.12
CA LEU A 54 5.99 -9.19 0.07
C LEU A 54 4.74 -10.04 -0.25
N GLY A 55 4.37 -10.15 -1.54
CA GLY A 55 3.17 -10.86 -1.99
C GLY A 55 1.87 -10.16 -1.57
N ILE A 56 1.89 -8.84 -1.51
CA ILE A 56 0.73 -7.99 -1.23
C ILE A 56 0.19 -7.46 -2.56
N GLU A 57 -1.10 -7.63 -2.78
CA GLU A 57 -1.83 -6.99 -3.88
C GLU A 57 -2.68 -5.86 -3.29
N PRO A 58 -2.25 -4.59 -3.42
CA PRO A 58 -3.06 -3.46 -2.97
C PRO A 58 -4.35 -3.35 -3.80
N LEU A 59 -5.45 -2.97 -3.16
CA LEU A 59 -6.63 -2.51 -3.86
C LEU A 59 -6.41 -1.04 -4.27
N TYR A 60 -6.40 -0.78 -5.57
CA TYR A 60 -6.19 0.57 -6.09
C TYR A 60 -7.51 1.36 -6.21
N ILE A 61 -7.48 2.63 -5.81
CA ILE A 61 -8.57 3.60 -6.04
C ILE A 61 -8.10 4.57 -7.16
N PRO A 62 -8.63 4.45 -8.39
CA PRO A 62 -8.21 5.28 -9.53
C PRO A 62 -8.36 6.78 -9.29
N GLU A 63 -9.40 7.19 -8.58
CA GLU A 63 -9.72 8.60 -8.30
C GLU A 63 -8.93 9.18 -7.12
N MET A 64 -8.15 8.35 -6.40
CA MET A 64 -7.29 8.81 -5.31
C MET A 64 -5.91 9.15 -5.87
N TYR A 65 -5.75 10.40 -6.27
CA TYR A 65 -4.50 10.96 -6.76
C TYR A 65 -4.25 12.33 -6.13
N ARG A 66 -3.03 12.85 -6.30
CA ARG A 66 -2.70 14.19 -5.86
C ARG A 66 -3.13 15.19 -6.94
N ASP A 67 -4.09 16.05 -6.63
CA ASP A 67 -4.33 17.25 -7.45
C ASP A 67 -3.09 18.16 -7.33
N ILE A 68 -2.53 18.54 -8.48
CA ILE A 68 -1.38 19.44 -8.60
C ILE A 68 -1.87 20.89 -8.61
#